data_AF-A0A066TMC7-F1
#
_entry.id   AF-A0A066TMC7-F1
#
_cell.length_a   1.000
_cell.length_b   1.000
_cell.length_c   1.000
_cell.angle_alpha   90.00
_cell.angle_beta   90.00
_cell.angle_gamma   90.00
#
_symmetry.space_group_name_H-M   'P 1'
#
loop_
_entity.id
_entity.type
_entity.pdbx_description
1 polymer ?
#
loop_
_entity_poly.entity_id
_entity_poly.type
_entity_poly.pdbx_seq_one_letter_code
_entity_poly.pdbx_strand_id
1 'polypeptide(L)'
;MRAKLELRFTDLALAGAAGVGTSLVRPPYSAAPAAVDDAAWASMRRIGADGRLVVLSDVDSQDRRRPGVAAIVANVTPKDDRGAVVLMHDAGGDRSETVAALADLVPRLRAAGWTFGTVGEVTGVREAVSPAAPAGRAGGWCTTSSSACRPCRARSGRSGARRCRTSAASRRTPSPRTPT
;
A
#
# COMPACT_ATOMS: atom_id res chain seq x y z
N MET A 1 13.68 15.27 -11.02
CA MET A 1 14.61 14.34 -10.33
C MET A 1 14.05 13.86 -8.97
N ARG A 2 13.59 14.76 -8.08
CA ARG A 2 13.05 14.40 -6.75
C ARG A 2 11.90 13.37 -6.75
N ALA A 3 10.79 13.64 -7.42
CA ALA A 3 9.61 12.75 -7.41
C ALA A 3 9.93 11.31 -7.84
N LYS A 4 10.81 11.14 -8.84
CA LYS A 4 11.28 9.83 -9.29
C LYS A 4 12.05 9.09 -8.20
N LEU A 5 12.88 9.80 -7.44
CA LEU A 5 13.61 9.22 -6.32
C LEU A 5 12.66 8.78 -5.20
N GLU A 6 11.68 9.62 -4.84
CA GLU A 6 10.65 9.31 -3.85
C GLU A 6 9.88 8.03 -4.23
N LEU A 7 9.42 7.92 -5.48
CA LEU A 7 8.72 6.72 -5.97
C LEU A 7 9.60 5.46 -5.89
N ARG A 8 10.87 5.54 -6.27
CA ARG A 8 11.79 4.39 -6.21
C ARG A 8 12.07 3.93 -4.79
N PHE A 9 12.21 4.86 -3.86
CA PHE A 9 12.34 4.51 -2.44
C PHE A 9 11.07 3.86 -1.89
N THR A 10 9.89 4.37 -2.28
CA THR A 10 8.61 3.74 -1.92
C THR A 10 8.49 2.33 -2.51
N ASP A 11 8.88 2.11 -3.77
CA ASP A 11 8.89 0.78 -4.39
C ASP A 11 9.71 -0.22 -3.56
N LEU A 12 10.91 0.19 -3.13
CA LEU A 12 11.78 -0.66 -2.30
C LEU A 12 11.17 -0.91 -0.91
N ALA A 13 10.56 0.10 -0.31
CA ALA A 13 9.89 -0.05 0.99
C ALA A 13 8.73 -1.06 0.91
N LEU A 14 7.92 -1.01 -0.15
CA LEU A 14 6.83 -1.96 -0.39
C LEU A 14 7.35 -3.37 -0.66
N ALA A 15 8.37 -3.50 -1.51
CA ALA A 15 9.00 -4.78 -1.79
C ALA A 15 9.59 -5.41 -0.52
N GLY A 16 10.13 -4.58 0.38
CA GLY A 16 10.68 -5.04 1.63
C GLY A 16 9.62 -5.42 2.66
N ALA A 17 8.75 -4.48 3.00
CA ALA A 17 7.79 -4.66 4.11
C ALA A 17 6.67 -5.64 3.78
N ALA A 18 6.15 -5.60 2.56
CA ALA A 18 4.98 -6.37 2.14
C ALA A 18 5.29 -7.41 1.06
N GLY A 19 6.48 -7.38 0.45
CA GLY A 19 6.83 -8.33 -0.58
C GLY A 19 6.10 -8.09 -1.90
N VAL A 20 5.63 -6.88 -2.16
CA VAL A 20 4.84 -6.55 -3.35
C VAL A 20 5.46 -5.37 -4.11
N GLY A 21 5.23 -5.32 -5.40
CA GLY A 21 5.36 -4.13 -6.25
C GLY A 21 3.98 -3.66 -6.70
N THR A 22 3.86 -2.38 -7.06
CA THR A 22 2.61 -1.80 -7.54
C THR A 22 2.86 -0.79 -8.65
N SER A 23 1.96 -0.72 -9.62
CA SER A 23 1.90 0.34 -10.62
C SER A 23 0.97 1.48 -10.21
N LEU A 24 0.21 1.31 -9.13
CA LEU A 24 -0.74 2.29 -8.64
C LEU A 24 -0.04 3.36 -7.79
N VAL A 25 -0.37 4.62 -8.04
CA VAL A 25 0.10 5.76 -7.26
C VAL A 25 -1.09 6.68 -6.99
N ARG A 26 -1.26 7.07 -5.73
CA ARG A 26 -2.06 8.25 -5.38
C ARG A 26 -1.14 9.38 -4.95
N PRO A 27 -1.07 10.50 -5.69
CA PRO A 27 -0.35 11.69 -5.25
C PRO A 27 -0.90 12.24 -3.93
N PRO A 28 -0.05 12.84 -3.09
CA PRO A 28 -0.51 13.45 -1.85
C PRO A 28 -1.41 14.67 -2.13
N TYR A 29 -2.30 14.97 -1.19
CA TYR A 29 -3.18 16.16 -1.12
C TYR A 29 -4.29 16.29 -2.17
N SER A 30 -4.20 15.64 -3.34
CA SER A 30 -5.30 15.60 -4.32
C SER A 30 -6.26 14.44 -4.02
N ALA A 31 -7.37 14.73 -3.34
CA ALA A 31 -8.39 13.74 -3.03
C ALA A 31 -9.23 13.36 -4.26
N ALA A 32 -9.68 14.33 -5.06
CA ALA A 32 -10.61 14.11 -6.17
C ALA A 32 -10.11 14.78 -7.46
N PRO A 33 -10.62 14.40 -8.65
CA PRO A 33 -10.28 15.06 -9.91
C PRO A 33 -10.46 16.58 -9.89
N ALA A 34 -11.48 17.07 -9.19
CA ALA A 34 -11.75 18.50 -9.03
C ALA A 34 -10.71 19.25 -8.18
N ALA A 35 -9.87 18.53 -7.43
CA ALA A 35 -8.80 19.11 -6.60
C ALA A 35 -7.42 19.10 -7.29
N VAL A 36 -7.38 18.81 -8.59
CA VAL A 36 -6.14 18.78 -9.37
C VAL A 36 -5.90 20.15 -9.98
N ASP A 37 -4.87 20.85 -9.50
CA ASP A 37 -4.36 22.08 -10.11
C ASP A 37 -3.29 21.78 -11.18
N ASP A 38 -2.78 22.82 -11.84
CA ASP A 38 -1.77 22.68 -12.90
C ASP A 38 -0.47 22.03 -12.42
N ALA A 39 -0.08 22.29 -11.17
CA ALA A 39 1.15 21.74 -10.59
C ALA A 39 1.00 20.24 -10.29
N ALA A 40 -0.15 19.84 -9.73
CA ALA A 40 -0.55 18.46 -9.52
C ALA A 40 -0.66 17.74 -10.86
N TRP A 41 -1.28 18.36 -11.88
CA TRP A 41 -1.39 17.81 -13.22
C TRP A 41 -0.03 17.55 -13.87
N ALA A 42 0.88 18.51 -13.81
CA ALA A 42 2.25 18.34 -14.32
C ALA A 42 3.02 17.23 -13.59
N SER A 43 2.71 16.99 -12.32
CA SER A 43 3.29 15.90 -11.53
C SER A 43 2.68 14.54 -11.91
N MET A 44 1.36 14.47 -12.08
CA MET A 44 0.65 13.27 -12.53
C MET A 44 1.11 12.83 -13.92
N ARG A 45 1.32 13.77 -14.85
CA ARG A 45 1.89 13.45 -16.18
C ARG A 45 3.26 12.80 -16.10
N ARG A 46 4.12 13.24 -15.16
CA ARG A 46 5.44 12.66 -14.94
C ARG A 46 5.35 11.26 -14.32
N ILE A 47 4.44 11.07 -13.37
CA ILE A 47 4.12 9.75 -12.78
C ILE A 47 3.64 8.78 -13.87
N GLY A 48 2.72 9.22 -14.74
CA GLY A 48 2.23 8.44 -15.87
C GLY A 48 3.33 8.07 -16.88
N ALA A 49 4.22 9.01 -17.20
CA ALA A 49 5.37 8.75 -18.08
C ALA A 49 6.37 7.72 -17.50
N ASP A 50 6.44 7.56 -16.18
CA ASP A 50 7.21 6.51 -15.51
C ASP A 50 6.43 5.16 -15.41
N GLY A 51 5.32 5.02 -16.15
CA GLY A 51 4.54 3.78 -16.27
C GLY A 51 3.63 3.49 -15.07
N ARG A 52 3.22 4.53 -14.34
CA ARG A 52 2.33 4.41 -13.18
C ARG A 52 0.91 4.85 -13.51
N LEU A 53 -0.06 4.20 -12.88
CA LEU A 53 -1.45 4.61 -12.93
C LEU A 53 -1.75 5.52 -11.74
N VAL A 54 -2.18 6.76 -12.02
CA VAL A 54 -2.65 7.68 -11.00
C VAL A 54 -4.09 7.35 -10.63
N VAL A 55 -4.34 7.11 -9.35
CA VAL A 55 -5.66 6.80 -8.80
C VAL A 55 -6.08 7.93 -7.87
N LEU A 56 -7.25 8.52 -8.14
CA LEU A 56 -7.92 9.48 -7.26
C LEU A 56 -9.17 8.84 -6.64
N SER A 57 -9.89 9.58 -5.81
CA SER A 57 -11.17 9.15 -5.23
C SER A 57 -12.35 9.94 -5.78
N ASP A 58 -13.50 9.29 -5.80
CA ASP A 58 -14.79 9.90 -6.14
C ASP A 58 -15.43 10.54 -4.90
N VAL A 59 -15.28 9.89 -3.74
CA VAL A 59 -15.84 10.33 -2.46
C VAL A 59 -14.78 10.36 -1.35
N ASP A 60 -14.79 11.42 -0.55
CA ASP A 60 -13.89 11.63 0.59
C ASP A 60 -14.68 11.55 1.90
N SER A 61 -14.29 10.60 2.75
CA SER A 61 -14.90 10.41 4.07
C SER A 61 -14.70 11.60 5.02
N GLN A 62 -13.72 12.45 4.77
CA GLN A 62 -13.24 13.49 5.69
C GLN A 62 -12.78 12.93 7.05
N ASP A 63 -12.53 11.62 7.15
CA ASP A 63 -12.16 10.95 8.40
C ASP A 63 -10.86 11.50 9.02
N ARG A 64 -9.97 12.06 8.19
CA ARG A 64 -8.76 12.78 8.64
C ARG A 64 -9.08 13.86 9.69
N ARG A 65 -10.25 14.51 9.58
CA ARG A 65 -10.72 15.60 10.44
C ARG A 65 -11.39 15.11 11.74
N ARG A 66 -11.68 13.81 11.86
CA ARG A 66 -12.47 13.22 12.95
C ARG A 66 -13.84 13.91 13.14
N PRO A 67 -14.72 13.87 12.12
CA PRO A 67 -16.01 14.53 12.18
C PRO A 67 -17.09 13.72 12.94
N GLY A 68 -16.75 12.54 13.48
CA GLY A 68 -17.67 11.58 14.07
C GLY A 68 -18.12 10.49 13.09
N VAL A 69 -18.45 9.31 13.64
CA VAL A 69 -18.80 8.09 12.89
C VAL A 69 -19.97 8.32 11.91
N ALA A 70 -21.05 8.96 12.37
CA ALA A 70 -22.23 9.19 11.53
C ALA A 70 -21.91 10.08 10.31
N ALA A 71 -21.05 11.09 10.48
CA ALA A 71 -20.63 11.96 9.39
C ALA A 71 -19.74 11.20 8.39
N ILE A 72 -18.81 10.36 8.88
CA ILE A 72 -17.99 9.50 8.01
C ILE A 72 -18.88 8.59 7.16
N VAL A 73 -19.82 7.88 7.79
CA VAL A 73 -20.76 6.98 7.09
C VAL A 73 -21.59 7.76 6.06
N ALA A 74 -22.15 8.91 6.43
CA ALA A 74 -22.96 9.72 5.52
C ALA A 74 -22.15 10.24 4.32
N ASN A 75 -20.88 10.62 4.51
CA ASN A 75 -20.03 11.15 3.45
C ASN A 75 -19.71 10.11 2.37
N VAL A 76 -19.60 8.83 2.74
CA VAL A 76 -19.17 7.75 1.84
C VAL A 76 -20.32 6.83 1.39
N THR A 77 -21.52 7.01 1.94
CA THR A 77 -22.69 6.27 1.49
C THR A 77 -23.05 6.73 0.07
N PRO A 78 -23.12 5.82 -0.92
CA PRO A 78 -23.46 6.17 -2.30
C PRO A 78 -24.81 6.88 -2.38
N LYS A 79 -24.89 7.90 -3.26
CA LYS A 79 -26.14 8.65 -3.54
C LYS A 79 -26.87 8.12 -4.78
N ASP A 80 -26.17 7.32 -5.58
CA ASP A 80 -26.64 6.67 -6.79
C ASP A 80 -26.05 5.25 -6.84
N ASP A 81 -26.47 4.46 -7.83
CA ASP A 81 -26.01 3.07 -8.01
C ASP A 81 -24.64 2.98 -8.73
N ARG A 82 -23.91 4.09 -8.86
CA ARG A 82 -22.59 4.06 -9.50
C ARG A 82 -21.54 3.62 -8.49
N GLY A 83 -20.63 2.76 -8.95
CA GLY A 83 -19.42 2.42 -8.21
C GLY A 83 -18.58 3.66 -7.90
N ALA A 84 -17.84 3.63 -6.78
CA ALA A 84 -17.00 4.74 -6.34
C ALA A 84 -15.71 4.25 -5.68
N VAL A 85 -14.61 4.98 -5.89
CA VAL A 85 -13.37 4.86 -5.11
C VAL A 85 -13.49 5.77 -3.88
N VAL A 86 -13.49 5.14 -2.70
CA VAL A 86 -13.65 5.82 -1.40
C VAL A 86 -12.28 6.15 -0.78
N LEU A 87 -12.10 7.40 -0.31
CA LEU A 87 -10.93 7.82 0.45
C LEU A 87 -11.13 7.70 1.97
N MET A 88 -10.24 6.95 2.61
CA MET A 88 -10.13 6.72 4.05
C MET A 88 -8.66 6.79 4.50
N HIS A 89 -8.39 6.96 5.80
CA HIS A 89 -7.04 7.04 6.38
C HIS A 89 -6.87 6.12 7.61
N ASP A 90 -5.70 5.51 7.74
CA ASP A 90 -5.34 4.59 8.85
C ASP A 90 -4.14 5.08 9.69
N ALA A 91 -3.65 6.30 9.43
CA ALA A 91 -2.49 6.90 10.09
C ALA A 91 -2.74 8.34 10.58
N GLY A 92 -1.77 8.90 11.32
CA GLY A 92 -1.81 10.31 11.76
C GLY A 92 -2.42 10.55 13.15
N GLY A 93 -2.53 9.53 14.00
CA GLY A 93 -3.06 9.62 15.36
C GLY A 93 -4.23 8.65 15.58
N ASP A 94 -5.12 8.97 16.53
CA ASP A 94 -6.32 8.16 16.80
C ASP A 94 -7.27 8.14 15.59
N ARG A 95 -7.55 6.94 15.07
CA ARG A 95 -8.47 6.63 13.94
C ARG A 95 -9.64 5.72 14.36
N SER A 96 -9.99 5.70 15.65
CA SER A 96 -11.11 4.89 16.18
C SER A 96 -12.44 5.17 15.46
N GLU A 97 -12.71 6.43 15.10
CA GLU A 97 -13.90 6.80 14.33
C GLU A 97 -13.92 6.17 12.92
N THR A 98 -12.78 6.11 12.23
CA THR A 98 -12.68 5.48 10.90
C THR A 98 -12.99 3.98 10.99
N VAL A 99 -12.44 3.30 12.00
CA VAL A 99 -12.66 1.86 12.20
C VAL A 99 -14.11 1.58 12.58
N ALA A 100 -14.70 2.37 13.48
CA ALA A 100 -16.10 2.25 13.86
C ALA A 100 -17.05 2.51 12.68
N ALA A 101 -16.74 3.49 11.83
CA ALA A 101 -17.50 3.75 10.62
C ALA A 101 -17.43 2.59 9.62
N LEU A 102 -16.26 1.97 9.43
CA LEU A 102 -16.13 0.77 8.58
C LEU A 102 -16.93 -0.42 9.11
N ALA A 103 -16.94 -0.62 10.43
CA ALA A 103 -17.68 -1.69 11.07
C ALA A 103 -19.20 -1.58 10.85
N ASP A 104 -19.71 -0.35 10.70
CA ASP A 104 -21.11 -0.09 10.41
C ASP A 104 -21.43 -0.08 8.90
N LEU A 105 -20.58 0.59 8.10
CA LEU A 105 -20.80 0.83 6.67
C LEU A 105 -20.73 -0.45 5.83
N VAL A 106 -19.69 -1.27 6.03
CA VAL A 106 -19.42 -2.41 5.14
C VAL A 106 -20.55 -3.44 5.18
N PRO A 107 -21.07 -3.87 6.35
CA PRO A 107 -22.22 -4.78 6.40
C PRO A 107 -23.48 -4.21 5.76
N ARG A 108 -23.79 -2.92 5.99
CA ARG A 108 -24.96 -2.24 5.42
C ARG A 108 -24.90 -2.22 3.89
N LEU A 109 -23.77 -1.84 3.32
CA LEU A 109 -23.60 -1.80 1.87
C LEU A 109 -23.64 -3.20 1.25
N ARG A 110 -23.05 -4.22 1.90
CA ARG A 110 -23.18 -5.61 1.44
C ARG A 110 -24.63 -6.09 1.44
N ALA A 111 -25.40 -5.76 2.49
CA ALA A 111 -26.82 -6.10 2.57
C ALA A 111 -27.66 -5.39 1.48
N ALA A 112 -27.23 -4.20 1.05
CA ALA A 112 -27.80 -3.46 -0.07
C ALA A 112 -27.28 -3.92 -1.45
N GLY A 113 -26.50 -5.00 -1.54
CA GLY A 113 -26.04 -5.58 -2.80
C GLY A 113 -24.71 -5.04 -3.33
N TRP A 114 -24.02 -4.17 -2.59
CA TRP A 114 -22.72 -3.64 -3.01
C TRP A 114 -21.60 -4.67 -2.83
N THR A 115 -20.68 -4.69 -3.80
CA THR A 115 -19.45 -5.47 -3.73
C THR A 115 -18.24 -4.56 -3.48
N PHE A 116 -17.27 -5.06 -2.72
CA PHE A 116 -16.01 -4.37 -2.46
C PHE A 116 -14.88 -5.09 -3.17
N GLY A 117 -14.01 -4.34 -3.85
CA GLY A 117 -12.83 -4.84 -4.53
C GLY A 117 -11.67 -3.87 -4.40
N THR A 118 -10.49 -4.34 -4.75
CA THR A 118 -9.30 -3.49 -4.93
C THR A 118 -9.46 -2.61 -6.16
N VAL A 119 -8.71 -1.51 -6.22
CA VAL A 119 -8.69 -0.63 -7.40
C VAL A 119 -8.36 -1.41 -8.68
N GLY A 120 -7.40 -2.34 -8.62
CA GLY A 120 -7.03 -3.15 -9.79
C GLY A 120 -8.18 -4.03 -10.29
N GLU A 121 -8.93 -4.65 -9.38
CA GLU A 121 -10.08 -5.49 -9.72
C GLU A 121 -11.21 -4.67 -10.36
N VAL A 122 -11.59 -3.53 -9.75
CA VAL A 122 -12.72 -2.72 -10.23
C VAL A 122 -12.41 -1.94 -11.51
N THR A 123 -11.13 -1.64 -11.78
CA THR A 123 -10.71 -0.95 -13.01
C THR A 123 -10.24 -1.89 -14.12
N GLY A 124 -10.13 -3.19 -13.85
CA GLY A 124 -9.62 -4.19 -14.81
C GLY A 124 -8.12 -4.05 -15.12
N VAL A 125 -7.37 -3.29 -14.33
CA VAL A 125 -5.93 -3.09 -14.51
C VAL A 125 -5.20 -4.36 -14.07
N ARG A 126 -4.72 -5.11 -15.05
CA ARG A 126 -3.94 -6.33 -14.82
C ARG A 126 -2.64 -5.98 -14.11
N GLU A 127 -2.23 -6.83 -13.16
CA GLU A 127 -0.96 -6.70 -12.44
C GLU A 127 -0.78 -5.34 -11.74
N ALA A 128 -1.88 -4.70 -11.30
CA ALA A 128 -1.82 -3.47 -10.52
C ALA A 128 -0.97 -3.62 -9.26
N VAL A 129 -1.04 -4.79 -8.62
CA VAL A 129 -0.17 -5.22 -7.51
C VAL A 129 0.35 -6.62 -7.83
N SER A 130 1.66 -6.81 -7.76
CA SER A 130 2.33 -8.07 -8.12
C SER A 130 3.35 -8.47 -7.05
N PRO A 131 3.66 -9.77 -6.90
CA PRO A 131 4.74 -10.20 -6.02
C PRO A 131 6.07 -9.52 -6.40
N ALA A 132 6.78 -8.96 -5.42
CA ALA A 132 8.09 -8.38 -5.67
C ALA A 132 9.11 -9.47 -6.02
N ALA A 133 10.00 -9.16 -6.97
CA ALA A 133 11.12 -10.04 -7.32
C ALA A 133 12.04 -10.27 -6.09
N PRO A 134 12.72 -11.44 -5.99
CA PRO A 134 13.57 -11.76 -4.84
C PRO A 134 14.63 -10.71 -4.52
N ALA A 135 15.27 -10.14 -5.56
CA ALA A 135 16.26 -9.08 -5.40
C ALA A 135 15.65 -7.78 -4.84
N GLY A 136 14.43 -7.43 -5.26
CA GLY A 136 13.70 -6.27 -4.74
C GLY A 136 13.30 -6.44 -3.27
N ARG A 137 12.90 -7.65 -2.86
CA ARG A 137 12.59 -7.96 -1.45
C ARG A 137 13.82 -7.81 -0.55
N ALA A 138 14.97 -8.35 -0.98
CA ALA A 138 16.22 -8.26 -0.23
C ALA A 138 16.71 -6.80 -0.09
N GLY A 139 16.70 -6.03 -1.19
CA GLY A 139 17.05 -4.60 -1.16
C GLY A 139 16.10 -3.77 -0.31
N GLY A 140 14.80 -4.07 -0.37
CA GLY A 140 13.78 -3.45 0.48
C GLY A 140 14.00 -3.73 1.97
N TRP A 141 14.26 -4.99 2.35
CA TRP A 141 14.57 -5.37 3.74
C TRP A 141 15.77 -4.61 4.31
N CYS A 142 16.82 -4.43 3.52
CA CYS A 142 17.99 -3.64 3.92
C CYS A 142 17.63 -2.17 4.17
N THR A 143 16.63 -1.64 3.48
CA THR A 143 16.20 -0.24 3.60
C THR A 143 15.23 -0.03 4.76
N THR A 144 14.33 -0.99 5.01
CA THR A 144 13.28 -0.88 6.05
C THR A 144 13.71 -1.40 7.42
N SER A 145 14.75 -2.25 7.50
CA SER A 145 15.25 -2.80 8.75
C SER A 145 16.67 -2.29 9.05
N SER A 146 16.78 -1.36 10.00
CA SER A 146 18.05 -0.77 10.44
C SER A 146 19.04 -1.78 11.02
N SER A 147 18.58 -2.95 11.46
CA SER A 147 19.41 -4.02 12.04
C SER A 147 19.93 -5.03 11.01
N ALA A 148 19.26 -5.16 9.86
CA ALA A 148 19.56 -6.19 8.86
C ALA A 148 20.62 -5.78 7.84
N CYS A 149 20.83 -4.48 7.64
CA CYS A 149 21.87 -3.96 6.77
C CYS A 149 23.20 -3.76 7.51
N ARG A 150 23.61 -4.72 8.34
CA ARG A 150 25.00 -4.77 8.81
C ARG A 150 25.84 -5.34 7.67
N PRO A 151 26.75 -4.59 7.04
CA PRO A 151 27.73 -5.20 6.16
C PRO A 151 28.46 -6.28 6.97
N CYS A 152 28.66 -7.47 6.39
CA CYS A 152 29.51 -8.48 6.99
C CYS A 152 30.85 -7.83 7.32
N ARG A 153 31.08 -7.52 8.60
CA ARG A 153 32.39 -7.07 9.07
C ARG A 153 33.32 -8.26 8.85
N ALA A 154 34.17 -8.20 7.83
CA ALA A 154 35.23 -9.18 7.66
C ALA A 154 36.11 -9.11 8.91
N ARG A 155 36.03 -10.12 9.80
CA ARG A 155 37.06 -10.30 10.82
C ARG A 155 38.34 -10.68 10.09
N SER A 156 39.35 -9.84 10.19
CA SER A 156 40.71 -10.14 9.74
C SER A 156 41.27 -11.27 10.60
N GLY A 157 41.11 -12.51 10.14
CA GLY A 157 41.75 -13.70 10.69
C GLY A 157 42.37 -14.50 9.55
N ARG A 158 43.66 -14.83 9.68
CA ARG A 158 44.46 -15.55 8.68
C ARG A 158 43.83 -16.89 8.29
N SER A 159 43.76 -17.11 6.98
CA SER A 159 43.55 -18.38 6.27
C SER A 159 42.16 -19.05 6.39
N GLY A 160 41.64 -19.50 5.25
CA GLY A 160 40.56 -20.51 5.18
C GLY A 160 39.17 -19.96 4.81
N ALA A 161 38.77 -20.20 3.55
CA ALA A 161 37.41 -20.21 2.99
C ALA A 161 36.32 -19.34 3.66
N ARG A 162 35.97 -18.22 3.00
CA ARG A 162 34.83 -17.36 3.37
C ARG A 162 33.51 -18.09 3.08
N ARG A 163 32.77 -18.49 4.10
CA ARG A 163 31.33 -18.79 3.98
C ARG A 163 30.54 -17.72 4.72
N CYS A 164 29.83 -16.86 3.98
CA CYS A 164 28.77 -16.05 4.58
C CYS A 164 27.60 -16.98 4.88
N ARG A 165 27.38 -17.34 6.15
CA ARG A 165 26.10 -17.94 6.57
C ARG A 165 25.08 -16.82 6.67
N THR A 166 24.19 -16.72 5.69
CA THR A 166 22.90 -16.07 5.87
C THR A 166 22.10 -16.91 6.86
N SER A 167 21.98 -16.46 8.10
CA SER A 167 20.97 -17.00 9.01
C SER A 167 19.62 -16.43 8.59
N ALA A 168 18.95 -17.13 7.66
CA ALA A 168 17.53 -16.94 7.44
C ALA A 168 16.80 -17.80 8.49
N ALA A 169 16.27 -17.16 9.52
CA ALA A 169 15.40 -17.82 10.48
C ALA A 169 14.05 -18.11 9.80
N SER A 170 13.91 -19.28 9.19
CA SER A 170 12.63 -19.81 8.70
C SER A 170 11.85 -20.42 9.86
N ARG A 171 10.66 -19.91 10.17
CA ARG A 171 9.72 -20.61 11.06
C ARG A 171 9.32 -21.93 10.39
N ARG A 172 9.48 -23.06 11.09
CA ARG A 172 8.99 -24.36 10.63
C ARG A 172 7.47 -24.36 10.70
N THR A 173 6.80 -24.60 9.58
CA THR A 173 5.38 -24.96 9.55
C THR A 173 5.22 -26.40 10.06
N PRO A 174 4.25 -26.69 10.96
CA PRO A 174 3.98 -28.06 11.37
C PRO A 174 3.37 -28.87 10.21
N SER A 175 3.82 -30.12 10.07
CA SER A 175 3.30 -31.09 9.09
C SER A 175 1.83 -31.43 9.40
N PRO A 176 0.94 -31.54 8.39
CA PRO A 176 -0.41 -32.03 8.60
C PRO A 176 -0.34 -33.52 8.99
N ARG A 177 -1.05 -33.89 10.05
CA ARG A 177 -1.29 -35.30 10.40
C ARG A 177 -2.43 -35.81 9.53
N THR A 178 -2.23 -36.95 8.89
CA THR A 178 -3.28 -37.71 8.21
C THR A 178 -4.30 -38.23 9.23
N PRO A 179 -5.61 -38.16 8.93
CA PRO A 179 -6.62 -38.79 9.77
C PRO A 179 -6.65 -40.30 9.51
N THR A 180 -6.82 -41.06 10.59
CA THR A 180 -7.13 -42.51 10.62
C THR A 180 -8.57 -42.78 10.24
#